data_AF-A0A0L6UFN7-F1
#
_entry.id   AF-A0A0L6UFN7-F1
#
_cell.length_a   1.000
_cell.length_b   1.000
_cell.length_c   1.000
_cell.angle_alpha   90.00
_cell.angle_beta   90.00
_cell.angle_gamma   90.00
#
_symmetry.space_group_name_H-M   'P 1'
#
loop_
_entity.id
_entity.type
_entity.pdbx_description
1 polymer ?
#
loop_
_entity_poly.entity_id
_entity_poly.type
_entity_poly.pdbx_seq_one_letter_code
_entity_poly.pdbx_strand_id
1 'polypeptide(L)'
;GQINQATTCLQPRSTGSGNKSNELSATDNTPSSRALGALASLFLDEVDEDEYLSFVVLEDSKKAATFLSLVKTSNKKICLMWLAQEVANQ
;
A
#
# COMPACT_ATOMS: atom_id res chain seq x y z
N GLY A 1 -35.01 11.23 60.09
CA GLY A 1 -34.30 12.15 59.17
C GLY A 1 -33.95 11.37 57.93
N GLN A 2 -34.56 11.75 56.81
CA GLN A 2 -34.36 11.18 55.48
C GLN A 2 -33.03 11.74 54.93
N ILE A 3 -32.14 10.89 54.43
CA ILE A 3 -31.05 11.33 53.55
C ILE A 3 -31.24 10.64 52.21
N ASN A 4 -31.46 11.47 51.20
CA ASN A 4 -31.71 11.06 49.84
C ASN A 4 -30.78 11.87 48.93
N GLN A 5 -30.35 11.18 47.88
CA GLN A 5 -29.83 11.68 46.60
C GLN A 5 -28.31 11.77 46.44
N ALA A 6 -27.77 10.77 45.75
CA ALA A 6 -26.66 10.94 44.83
C ALA A 6 -27.07 10.31 43.49
N THR A 7 -27.51 11.16 42.56
CA THR A 7 -27.76 10.79 41.16
C THR A 7 -26.41 10.77 40.45
N THR A 8 -25.87 9.58 40.19
CA THR A 8 -24.75 9.40 39.26
C THR A 8 -25.31 9.21 37.86
N CYS A 9 -24.90 10.08 36.95
CA CYS A 9 -25.29 10.09 35.56
C CYS A 9 -24.80 8.84 34.83
N LEU A 10 -25.71 8.25 34.05
CA LEU A 10 -25.54 7.15 33.13
C LEU A 10 -24.38 7.44 32.14
N GLN A 11 -23.40 6.55 32.06
CA GLN A 11 -22.44 6.56 30.94
C GLN A 11 -23.08 5.95 29.69
N PRO A 12 -22.87 6.53 28.49
CA PRO A 12 -23.38 5.95 27.26
C PRO A 12 -22.63 4.65 26.92
N ARG A 13 -23.44 3.63 26.64
CA ARG A 13 -23.09 2.38 25.98
C ARG A 13 -22.33 2.66 24.68
N SER A 14 -21.01 2.43 24.68
CA SER A 14 -20.25 2.29 23.44
C SER A 14 -20.21 0.81 23.06
N THR A 15 -21.19 0.40 22.26
CA THR A 15 -21.12 -0.85 21.49
C THR A 15 -20.79 -0.52 20.04
N GLY A 16 -19.51 -0.68 19.70
CA GLY A 16 -19.03 -1.03 18.36
C GLY A 16 -17.82 -1.93 18.60
N SER A 17 -17.94 -3.26 18.71
CA SER A 17 -18.40 -4.22 17.72
C SER A 17 -17.75 -4.00 16.35
N GLY A 18 -16.61 -4.66 16.16
CA GLY A 18 -16.11 -5.11 14.86
C GLY A 18 -15.62 -4.01 13.93
N ASN A 19 -14.29 -3.80 13.89
CA ASN A 19 -13.46 -4.54 12.94
C ASN A 19 -12.00 -4.16 13.18
N LYS A 20 -11.16 -5.18 13.38
CA LYS A 20 -9.75 -5.14 13.02
C LYS A 20 -9.68 -4.83 11.52
N SER A 21 -9.71 -3.56 11.13
CA SER A 21 -9.16 -3.17 9.83
C SER A 21 -7.71 -2.83 10.09
N ASN A 22 -6.86 -3.75 9.62
CA ASN A 22 -5.41 -3.69 9.55
C ASN A 22 -4.82 -2.38 10.06
N GLU A 23 -4.03 -2.53 11.12
CA GLU A 23 -2.70 -1.94 11.18
C GLU A 23 -2.07 -2.06 9.79
N LEU A 24 -2.31 -1.05 8.93
CA LEU A 24 -1.40 -0.67 7.86
C LEU A 24 -0.16 -0.22 8.63
N SER A 25 0.67 -1.21 8.95
CA SER A 25 1.88 -1.03 9.71
C SER A 25 2.68 0.07 9.04
N ALA A 26 3.37 0.87 9.83
CA ALA A 26 4.15 2.04 9.43
C ALA A 26 5.37 1.73 8.51
N THR A 27 5.26 0.72 7.65
CA THR A 27 6.19 0.30 6.59
C THR A 27 5.89 0.94 5.23
N ASP A 28 4.74 1.60 5.08
CA ASP A 28 4.10 1.77 3.76
C ASP A 28 4.59 2.96 2.91
N ASN A 29 5.55 3.77 3.39
CA ASN A 29 6.02 4.96 2.65
C ASN A 29 7.41 4.86 2.04
N THR A 30 8.02 3.68 2.04
CA THR A 30 9.30 3.49 1.35
C THR A 30 9.13 3.72 -0.17
N PRO A 31 10.16 4.19 -0.89
CA PRO A 31 10.10 4.26 -2.35
C PRO A 31 9.70 2.92 -2.96
N SER A 32 10.23 1.81 -2.44
CA SER A 32 9.93 0.45 -2.90
C SER A 32 8.46 0.07 -2.72
N SER A 33 7.88 0.29 -1.53
CA SER A 33 6.44 0.01 -1.30
C SER A 33 5.54 0.85 -2.19
N ARG A 34 5.88 2.13 -2.39
CA ARG A 34 5.14 3.02 -3.30
C ARG A 34 5.28 2.60 -4.75
N ALA A 35 6.46 2.16 -5.16
CA ALA A 35 6.73 1.69 -6.51
C ALA A 35 5.97 0.39 -6.78
N LEU A 36 5.96 -0.57 -5.84
CA LEU A 36 5.16 -1.80 -5.92
C LEU A 36 3.65 -1.51 -5.97
N GLY A 37 3.16 -0.53 -5.19
CA GLY A 37 1.77 -0.09 -5.26
C GLY A 37 1.41 0.51 -6.63
N ALA A 38 2.32 1.30 -7.21
CA ALA A 38 2.13 1.85 -8.55
C ALA A 38 2.19 0.76 -9.63
N LEU A 39 3.09 -0.22 -9.49
CA LEU A 39 3.18 -1.39 -10.36
C LEU A 39 1.84 -2.16 -10.35
N ALA A 40 1.33 -2.47 -9.16
CA ALA A 40 0.05 -3.17 -9.00
C ALA A 40 -1.09 -2.43 -9.67
N SER A 41 -1.22 -1.13 -9.38
CA SER A 41 -2.30 -0.30 -9.93
C SER A 41 -2.26 -0.17 -11.46
N LEU A 42 -1.09 -0.32 -12.08
CA LEU A 42 -0.93 -0.13 -13.52
C LEU A 42 -1.01 -1.44 -14.31
N PHE A 43 -0.53 -2.55 -13.73
CA PHE A 43 -0.22 -3.78 -14.47
C PHE A 43 -0.80 -5.06 -13.89
N LEU A 44 -1.31 -5.09 -12.64
CA LEU A 44 -1.75 -6.34 -12.00
C LEU A 44 -2.81 -7.10 -12.83
N ASP A 45 -3.71 -6.38 -13.50
CA ASP A 45 -4.76 -6.96 -14.35
C ASP A 45 -4.38 -7.04 -15.85
N GLU A 46 -3.20 -6.53 -16.23
CA GLU A 46 -2.76 -6.47 -17.64
C GLU A 46 -1.70 -7.52 -18.00
N VAL A 47 -0.97 -8.07 -17.02
CA VAL A 47 0.04 -9.12 -17.20
C VAL A 47 -0.33 -10.37 -16.42
N ASP A 48 0.21 -11.52 -16.80
CA ASP A 48 0.02 -12.75 -16.02
C ASP A 48 0.78 -12.70 -14.68
N GLU A 49 0.38 -13.57 -13.75
CA GLU A 49 0.93 -13.59 -12.39
C GLU A 49 2.45 -13.84 -12.36
N ASP A 50 2.96 -14.70 -13.26
CA ASP A 50 4.38 -15.04 -13.32
C ASP A 50 5.20 -13.84 -13.85
N GLU A 51 4.70 -13.19 -14.91
CA GLU A 51 5.30 -11.95 -15.43
C GLU A 51 5.26 -10.84 -14.37
N TYR A 52 4.14 -10.68 -13.66
CA TYR A 52 4.02 -9.68 -12.59
C TYR A 52 5.02 -9.92 -11.46
N LEU A 53 5.19 -11.17 -11.03
CA LEU A 53 6.16 -11.54 -9.98
C LEU A 53 7.61 -11.33 -10.43
N SER A 54 7.90 -11.44 -11.72
CA SER A 54 9.23 -11.13 -12.25
C SER A 54 9.62 -9.66 -12.00
N PHE A 55 8.64 -8.75 -11.89
CA PHE A 55 8.86 -7.32 -11.67
C PHE A 55 9.08 -6.91 -10.20
N VAL A 56 9.30 -7.85 -9.29
CA VAL A 56 9.72 -7.58 -7.89
C VAL A 56 11.13 -6.96 -7.79
N VAL A 57 11.73 -6.55 -8.90
CA VAL A 57 12.99 -5.78 -8.99
C VAL A 57 13.01 -4.44 -8.23
N LEU A 58 11.86 -3.95 -7.78
CA LEU A 58 11.70 -2.67 -7.08
C LEU A 58 12.09 -2.70 -5.59
N GLU A 59 12.67 -3.79 -5.09
CA GLU A 59 13.23 -3.86 -3.74
C GLU A 59 14.35 -2.82 -3.52
N ASP A 60 15.14 -2.53 -4.55
CA ASP A 60 16.16 -1.46 -4.50
C ASP A 60 15.54 -0.07 -4.54
N SER A 61 15.90 0.77 -3.56
CA SER A 61 15.33 2.10 -3.41
C SER A 61 15.63 3.04 -4.58
N LYS A 62 16.74 2.88 -5.30
CA LYS A 62 17.06 3.71 -6.48
C LYS A 62 16.22 3.25 -7.67
N LYS A 63 16.10 1.94 -7.90
CA LYS A 63 15.23 1.38 -8.95
C LYS A 63 13.78 1.80 -8.72
N ALA A 64 13.30 1.72 -7.48
CA ALA A 64 11.98 2.18 -7.08
C ALA A 64 11.76 3.68 -7.35
N ALA A 65 12.73 4.53 -7.01
CA ALA A 65 12.64 5.97 -7.28
C ALA A 65 12.62 6.30 -8.78
N THR A 66 13.43 5.58 -9.57
CA THR A 66 13.44 5.70 -11.04
C THR A 66 12.10 5.28 -11.63
N PHE A 67 11.57 4.13 -11.22
CA PHE A 67 10.27 3.64 -11.68
C PHE A 67 9.15 4.64 -11.34
N LEU A 68 9.12 5.18 -10.12
CA LEU A 68 8.15 6.21 -9.72
C LEU A 68 8.25 7.49 -10.56
N SER A 69 9.46 7.84 -11.00
CA SER A 69 9.66 8.98 -11.92
C SER A 69 9.11 8.68 -13.32
N LEU A 70 9.34 7.46 -13.83
CA LEU A 70 8.79 7.02 -15.12
C LEU A 70 7.27 6.98 -15.11
N VAL A 71 6.65 6.43 -14.06
CA VAL A 71 5.19 6.40 -13.90
C VAL A 71 4.57 7.80 -14.01
N LYS A 72 5.25 8.83 -13.51
CA LYS A 72 4.76 10.22 -13.54
C LYS A 72 4.97 10.93 -14.87
N THR A 73 5.96 10.51 -15.66
CA THR A 73 6.46 11.27 -16.81
C THR A 73 6.26 10.57 -18.14
N SER A 74 5.92 9.29 -18.12
CA SER A 74 5.85 8.40 -19.28
C SER A 74 4.54 7.61 -19.28
N ASN A 75 4.40 6.71 -20.26
CA ASN A 75 3.24 5.81 -20.37
C ASN A 75 3.57 4.39 -19.88
N LYS A 76 2.50 3.59 -19.75
CA LYS A 76 2.55 2.17 -19.32
C LYS A 76 3.56 1.33 -20.10
N LYS A 77 3.58 1.45 -21.43
CA LYS A 77 4.48 0.68 -22.31
C LYS A 77 5.95 0.96 -22.00
N ILE A 78 6.33 2.23 -21.81
CA ILE A 78 7.70 2.61 -21.47
C ILE A 78 8.10 2.03 -20.10
N CYS A 79 7.19 2.04 -19.13
CA CYS A 79 7.43 1.47 -17.81
C CYS A 79 7.67 -0.05 -17.88
N LEU A 80 6.85 -0.79 -18.64
CA LEU A 80 7.05 -2.22 -18.86
C LEU A 80 8.37 -2.55 -19.56
N MET A 81 8.72 -1.78 -20.60
CA MET A 81 10.01 -1.98 -21.28
C MET A 81 11.21 -1.79 -20.35
N TRP A 82 11.15 -0.77 -19.48
CA TRP A 82 12.20 -0.54 -18.48
C TRP A 82 12.25 -1.67 -17.44
N LEU A 83 11.10 -2.12 -16.94
CA LEU A 83 11.03 -3.24 -15.99
C LEU A 83 11.58 -4.53 -16.61
N ALA A 84 11.19 -4.88 -17.83
CA ALA A 84 11.70 -6.06 -18.53
C ALA A 84 13.21 -6.02 -18.71
N GLN A 85 13.77 -4.83 -19.03
CA GLN A 85 15.21 -4.63 -19.10
C GLN A 85 15.89 -4.82 -17.73
N GLU A 86 15.31 -4.29 -16.66
CA GLU A 86 15.86 -4.42 -15.31
C GLU A 86 15.81 -5.85 -14.76
N VAL A 87 14.78 -6.61 -15.11
CA VAL A 87 14.68 -8.05 -14.77
C VAL A 87 15.72 -8.86 -15.53
N ALA A 88 15.95 -8.55 -16.81
CA ALA A 88 16.94 -9.26 -17.63
C ALA A 88 18.41 -8.98 -17.23
N ASN A 89 18.66 -7.91 -16.45
CA ASN A 89 19.99 -7.50 -15.98
C ASN A 89 20.33 -8.01 -14.56
N GLN A 90 19.49 -8.85 -13.96
CA GLN A 90 19.79 -9.52 -12.68
C GLN A 90 20.56 -10.82 -12.90
#